data_AF-A0A832M005-F1
#
_entry.id   AF-A0A832M005-F1
#
_cell.length_a   1.000
_cell.length_b   1.000
_cell.length_c   1.000
_cell.angle_alpha   90.00
_cell.angle_beta   90.00
_cell.angle_gamma   90.00
#
_symmetry.space_group_name_H-M   'P 1'
#
loop_
_entity.id
_entity.type
_entity.pdbx_description
1 polymer ?
#
loop_
_entity_poly.entity_id
_entity_poly.type
_entity_poly.pdbx_seq_one_letter_code
_entity_poly.pdbx_strand_id
1 'polypeptide(L)'
;MSLEEAIVARRSIREYGSEPVELAELTGLLLWTVGGKLRSYPPLRGSYRVTCYVVARNVEGLKPGVYEYLPLENALERLGSGDYSRKLAYACLGQGWVARAALNVVLCAREGSELAEVEAGMVGQGLYLAATSLGLGTVAVGAFYDDEVASVLGVSERPLYVFPVGKI
;
A
#
# COMPACT_ATOMS: atom_id res chain seq x y z
N MET A 1 9.55 -0.25 -19.00
CA MET A 1 10.62 -0.90 -18.22
C MET A 1 10.39 -2.40 -18.27
N SER A 2 11.44 -3.19 -18.51
CA SER A 2 11.37 -4.66 -18.41
C SER A 2 11.36 -5.10 -16.94
N LEU A 3 11.08 -6.38 -16.67
CA LEU A 3 11.10 -6.91 -15.30
C LEU A 3 12.52 -6.88 -14.72
N GLU A 4 13.52 -7.25 -15.50
CA GLU A 4 14.92 -7.28 -15.12
C GLU A 4 15.42 -5.88 -14.74
N GLU A 5 15.06 -4.89 -15.55
CA GLU A 5 15.34 -3.48 -15.27
C GLU A 5 14.72 -3.04 -13.94
N ALA A 6 13.45 -3.39 -13.69
CA ALA A 6 12.75 -3.05 -12.45
C ALA A 6 13.42 -3.68 -11.22
N ILE A 7 13.83 -4.94 -11.30
CA ILE A 7 14.53 -5.64 -10.20
C ILE A 7 15.85 -4.94 -9.86
N VAL A 8 16.65 -4.58 -10.87
CA VAL A 8 17.96 -3.93 -10.68
C VAL A 8 17.79 -2.49 -10.17
N ALA A 9 16.84 -1.75 -10.72
CA ALA A 9 16.60 -0.35 -10.38
C ALA A 9 15.92 -0.15 -9.01
N ARG A 10 15.22 -1.16 -8.50
CA ARG A 10 14.42 -1.07 -7.26
C ARG A 10 15.24 -0.54 -6.08
N ARG A 11 14.79 0.56 -5.48
CA ARG A 11 15.34 1.12 -4.24
C ARG A 11 14.21 1.47 -3.26
N SER A 12 14.57 1.62 -1.99
CA SER A 12 13.69 2.17 -0.97
C SER A 12 13.81 3.68 -0.97
N ILE A 13 12.76 4.38 -1.39
CA ILE A 13 12.75 5.83 -1.59
C ILE A 13 11.83 6.46 -0.54
N ARG A 14 12.36 7.48 0.16
CA ARG A 14 11.72 8.18 1.30
C ARG A 14 11.53 9.68 1.04
N GLU A 15 11.88 10.12 -0.16
CA GLU A 15 11.72 11.48 -0.62
C GLU A 15 10.81 11.43 -1.85
N TYR A 16 9.77 12.25 -1.85
CA TYR A 16 8.75 12.27 -2.89
C TYR A 16 8.57 13.70 -3.37
N GLY A 17 8.24 13.83 -4.66
CA GLY A 17 7.76 15.07 -5.25
C GLY A 17 6.43 15.56 -4.64
N SER A 18 6.04 16.75 -5.04
CA SER A 18 4.77 17.39 -4.62
C SER A 18 3.60 17.04 -5.54
N GLU A 19 3.91 16.45 -6.69
CA GLU A 19 3.02 16.07 -7.76
C GLU A 19 2.06 14.97 -7.29
N PRO A 20 0.79 15.02 -7.76
CA PRO A 20 -0.15 13.94 -7.48
C PRO A 20 0.26 12.64 -8.17
N VAL A 21 -0.12 11.52 -7.57
CA VAL A 21 -0.13 10.22 -8.26
C VAL A 21 -1.43 10.13 -9.06
N GLU A 22 -1.38 9.66 -10.30
CA GLU A 22 -2.58 9.48 -11.10
C GLU A 22 -3.40 8.28 -10.60
N LEU A 23 -4.73 8.34 -10.68
CA LEU A 23 -5.58 7.20 -10.33
C LEU A 23 -5.24 5.93 -11.14
N ALA A 24 -4.82 6.09 -12.38
CA ALA A 24 -4.39 4.98 -13.23
C ALA A 24 -3.12 4.30 -12.70
N GLU A 25 -2.17 5.07 -12.15
CA GLU A 25 -0.95 4.53 -11.54
C GLU A 25 -1.27 3.80 -10.23
N LEU A 26 -2.13 4.37 -9.39
CA LEU A 26 -2.59 3.70 -8.17
C LEU A 26 -3.32 2.39 -8.49
N THR A 27 -4.27 2.40 -9.42
CA THR A 27 -5.03 1.19 -9.78
C THR A 27 -4.13 0.16 -10.46
N GLY A 28 -3.19 0.57 -11.30
CA GLY A 28 -2.16 -0.32 -11.86
C GLY A 28 -1.28 -0.96 -10.78
N LEU A 29 -0.78 -0.16 -9.83
CA LEU A 29 0.03 -0.61 -8.69
C LEU A 29 -0.70 -1.70 -7.89
N LEU A 30 -1.98 -1.49 -7.58
CA LEU A 30 -2.79 -2.46 -6.81
C LEU A 30 -3.15 -3.69 -7.64
N LEU A 31 -3.53 -3.51 -8.90
CA LEU A 31 -3.94 -4.60 -9.79
C LEU A 31 -2.79 -5.60 -10.01
N TRP A 32 -1.57 -5.13 -10.23
CA TRP A 32 -0.42 -6.00 -10.50
C TRP A 32 0.15 -6.69 -9.26
N THR A 33 -0.33 -6.32 -8.06
CA THR A 33 0.21 -6.82 -6.79
C THR A 33 -0.81 -7.62 -5.99
N VAL A 34 -1.98 -7.05 -5.72
CA VAL A 34 -3.03 -7.64 -4.89
C VAL A 34 -4.33 -7.90 -5.65
N GLY A 35 -4.48 -7.38 -6.87
CA GLY A 35 -5.71 -7.48 -7.66
C GLY A 35 -5.89 -8.79 -8.42
N GLY A 36 -7.14 -9.05 -8.80
CA GLY A 36 -7.55 -10.18 -9.65
C GLY A 36 -7.75 -11.50 -8.91
N LYS A 37 -8.27 -12.49 -9.67
CA LYS A 37 -8.43 -13.88 -9.20
C LYS A 37 -7.09 -14.62 -9.10
N LEU A 38 -6.17 -14.31 -10.01
CA LEU A 38 -4.81 -14.81 -10.04
C LEU A 38 -3.88 -13.61 -9.78
N ARG A 39 -3.21 -13.61 -8.63
CA ARG A 39 -2.25 -12.57 -8.25
C ARG A 39 -0.87 -12.91 -8.82
N SER A 40 0.06 -11.97 -8.74
CA SER A 40 1.48 -12.19 -9.10
C SER A 40 2.21 -13.16 -8.16
N TYR A 41 1.51 -13.70 -7.15
CA TYR A 41 1.97 -14.75 -6.25
C TYR A 41 0.83 -15.77 -6.03
N PRO A 42 1.16 -17.04 -5.73
CA PRO A 42 0.14 -18.06 -5.52
C PRO A 42 -0.56 -17.90 -4.16
N PRO A 43 -1.82 -18.33 -4.02
CA PRO A 43 -2.49 -18.35 -2.72
C PRO A 43 -1.78 -19.31 -1.76
N LEU A 44 -1.53 -18.87 -0.53
CA LEU A 44 -0.86 -19.69 0.47
C LEU A 44 -1.85 -20.65 1.12
N ARG A 45 -1.63 -21.95 0.90
CA ARG A 45 -2.55 -23.03 1.31
C ARG A 45 -3.99 -22.83 0.76
N GLY A 46 -4.10 -22.32 -0.47
CA GLY A 46 -5.38 -22.23 -1.18
C GLY A 46 -6.21 -20.98 -0.89
N SER A 47 -5.72 -20.02 -0.10
CA SER A 47 -6.41 -18.76 0.18
C SER A 47 -5.45 -17.56 0.20
N TYR A 48 -5.95 -16.37 -0.13
CA TYR A 48 -5.28 -15.10 0.15
C TYR A 48 -5.70 -14.56 1.52
N ARG A 49 -4.75 -14.07 2.31
CA ARG A 49 -4.92 -13.70 3.73
C ARG A 49 -4.64 -12.24 4.01
N VAL A 50 -4.11 -11.51 3.02
CA VAL A 50 -3.84 -10.08 3.10
C VAL A 50 -4.99 -9.27 2.52
N THR A 51 -5.50 -8.34 3.32
CA THR A 51 -6.32 -7.20 2.90
C THR A 51 -5.43 -6.00 2.61
N CYS A 52 -5.91 -5.13 1.72
CA CYS A 52 -5.17 -3.98 1.24
C CYS A 52 -6.02 -2.73 1.38
N TYR A 53 -5.46 -1.73 2.06
CA TYR A 53 -6.08 -0.43 2.26
C TYR A 53 -5.22 0.66 1.64
N VAL A 54 -5.87 1.76 1.25
CA VAL A 54 -5.20 2.96 0.73
C VAL A 54 -5.61 4.16 1.57
N VAL A 55 -4.63 4.82 2.16
CA VAL A 55 -4.78 6.15 2.75
C VAL A 55 -4.35 7.18 1.72
N ALA A 56 -5.31 7.75 0.99
CA ALA A 56 -5.06 8.70 -0.10
C ALA A 56 -4.99 10.14 0.42
N ARG A 57 -3.95 10.87 0.01
CA ARG A 57 -3.75 12.29 0.33
C ARG A 57 -3.75 13.18 -0.91
N ASN A 58 -3.00 12.79 -1.94
CA ASN A 58 -2.77 13.57 -3.16
C ASN A 58 -2.79 12.65 -4.39
N VAL A 59 -3.97 12.14 -4.73
CA VAL A 59 -4.19 11.27 -5.89
C VAL A 59 -5.15 11.97 -6.84
N GLU A 60 -4.74 12.19 -8.08
CA GLU A 60 -5.59 12.84 -9.08
C GLU A 60 -6.80 11.96 -9.39
N GLY A 61 -8.00 12.54 -9.35
CA GLY A 61 -9.26 11.81 -9.57
C GLY A 61 -9.77 11.03 -8.35
N LEU A 62 -9.08 11.07 -7.20
CA LEU A 62 -9.52 10.42 -5.96
C LEU A 62 -9.50 11.41 -4.80
N LYS A 63 -10.63 11.55 -4.09
CA LYS A 63 -10.71 12.44 -2.93
C LYS A 63 -9.84 11.90 -1.78
N PRO A 64 -9.25 12.76 -0.93
CA PRO A 64 -8.57 12.29 0.27
C PRO A 64 -9.48 11.45 1.17
N GLY A 65 -8.93 10.35 1.68
CA GLY A 65 -9.67 9.41 2.52
C GLY A 65 -8.96 8.08 2.74
N VAL A 66 -9.65 7.21 3.45
CA VAL A 66 -9.27 5.80 3.63
C VAL A 66 -10.16 4.94 2.76
N TYR A 67 -9.54 4.00 2.05
CA TYR A 67 -10.20 3.10 1.12
C TYR A 67 -9.79 1.65 1.37
N GLU A 68 -10.73 0.72 1.28
CA GLU A 68 -10.45 -0.70 1.09
C GLU A 68 -10.31 -0.98 -0.42
N TYR A 69 -9.26 -1.71 -0.80
CA TYR A 69 -9.14 -2.21 -2.16
C TYR A 69 -9.81 -3.58 -2.28
N LEU A 70 -10.78 -3.67 -3.20
CA LEU A 70 -11.54 -4.87 -3.51
C LEU A 70 -10.87 -5.60 -4.70
N PRO A 71 -10.14 -6.71 -4.46
CA PRO A 71 -9.27 -7.29 -5.49
C PRO A 71 -9.98 -7.86 -6.70
N LEU A 72 -11.18 -8.43 -6.53
CA LEU A 72 -11.89 -9.09 -7.62
C LEU A 72 -12.57 -8.08 -8.55
N GLU A 73 -13.02 -6.98 -7.97
CA GLU A 73 -13.70 -5.87 -8.62
C GLU A 73 -12.72 -4.84 -9.18
N ASN A 74 -11.45 -4.89 -8.75
CA ASN A 74 -10.45 -3.86 -8.99
C ASN A 74 -10.99 -2.46 -8.64
N ALA A 75 -11.61 -2.35 -7.47
CA ALA A 75 -12.32 -1.16 -7.03
C ALA A 75 -11.80 -0.67 -5.67
N LEU A 76 -12.04 0.60 -5.37
CA LEU A 76 -11.76 1.22 -4.07
C LEU A 76 -13.07 1.57 -3.39
N GLU A 77 -13.35 0.94 -2.26
CA GLU A 77 -14.49 1.27 -1.41
C GLU A 77 -14.05 2.27 -0.33
N ARG A 78 -14.76 3.39 -0.20
CA ARG A 78 -14.36 4.45 0.72
C ARG A 78 -14.88 4.17 2.13
N LEU A 79 -13.97 4.05 3.08
CA LEU A 79 -14.27 3.85 4.51
C LEU A 79 -14.33 5.17 5.28
N GLY A 80 -13.50 6.14 4.90
CA GLY A 80 -13.34 7.40 5.64
C GLY A 80 -13.03 8.60 4.75
N SER A 81 -13.45 9.79 5.19
CA SER A 81 -13.24 11.04 4.46
C SER A 81 -12.27 11.98 5.16
N GLY A 82 -11.33 12.55 4.40
CA GLY A 82 -10.37 13.55 4.90
C GLY A 82 -8.92 13.08 4.75
N ASP A 83 -7.98 13.93 5.17
CA ASP A 83 -6.56 13.61 5.14
C ASP A 83 -6.13 12.94 6.46
N TYR A 84 -5.73 11.67 6.37
CA TYR A 84 -5.26 10.87 7.51
C TYR A 84 -3.73 10.73 7.54
N SER A 85 -3.00 11.33 6.59
CA SER A 85 -1.56 11.14 6.41
C SER A 85 -0.74 11.45 7.66
N ARG A 86 -1.06 12.55 8.37
CA ARG A 86 -0.37 12.93 9.62
C ARG A 86 -0.67 11.97 10.77
N LYS A 87 -1.91 11.49 10.87
CA LYS A 87 -2.31 10.51 11.90
C LYS A 87 -1.60 9.18 11.65
N LEU A 88 -1.57 8.73 10.40
CA LEU A 88 -0.85 7.52 10.01
C LEU A 88 0.65 7.64 10.29
N ALA A 89 1.26 8.80 9.97
CA ALA A 89 2.68 9.02 10.25
C ALA A 89 3.00 9.00 11.74
N TYR A 90 2.12 9.53 12.59
CA TYR A 90 2.26 9.42 14.05
C TYR A 90 2.24 7.96 14.49
N ALA A 91 1.27 7.18 14.01
CA ALA A 91 1.18 5.74 14.27
C ALA A 91 2.42 4.98 13.76
N CYS A 92 3.04 5.45 12.68
CA CYS A 92 4.32 4.96 12.17
C CYS A 92 5.54 5.63 12.84
N LEU A 93 5.51 5.85 14.15
CA LEU A 93 6.64 6.37 14.94
C LEU A 93 7.17 7.74 14.46
N GLY A 94 6.29 8.59 13.92
CA GLY A 94 6.65 9.92 13.42
C GLY A 94 7.46 9.92 12.12
N GLN A 95 7.44 8.83 11.34
CA GLN A 95 8.14 8.74 10.07
C GLN A 95 7.58 9.74 9.04
N GLY A 96 8.23 10.90 8.89
CA GLY A 96 7.70 12.03 8.11
C GLY A 96 7.45 11.76 6.63
N TRP A 97 8.10 10.76 6.03
CA TRP A 97 7.81 10.35 4.65
C TRP A 97 6.42 9.71 4.50
N VAL A 98 5.87 9.05 5.53
CA VAL A 98 4.49 8.55 5.55
C VAL A 98 3.48 9.69 5.41
N ALA A 99 3.73 10.83 6.07
CA ALA A 99 2.86 12.01 5.98
C ALA A 99 2.99 12.72 4.62
N ARG A 100 4.17 12.70 4.01
CA ARG A 100 4.45 13.40 2.74
C ARG A 100 4.04 12.61 1.50
N ALA A 101 3.92 11.28 1.60
CA ALA A 101 3.49 10.42 0.51
C ALA A 101 2.16 10.90 -0.12
N ALA A 102 2.01 10.67 -1.42
CA ALA A 102 0.78 10.97 -2.13
C ALA A 102 -0.35 10.03 -1.66
N LEU A 103 0.00 8.79 -1.34
CA LEU A 103 -0.86 7.80 -0.72
C LEU A 103 -0.02 6.82 0.10
N ASN A 104 -0.66 6.09 1.01
CA ASN A 104 -0.04 4.99 1.73
C ASN A 104 -0.85 3.71 1.50
N VAL A 105 -0.21 2.66 1.00
CA VAL A 105 -0.80 1.32 0.92
C VAL A 105 -0.56 0.61 2.25
N VAL A 106 -1.61 0.15 2.92
CA VAL A 106 -1.50 -0.58 4.20
C VAL A 106 -1.97 -2.01 3.98
N LEU A 107 -1.09 -2.96 4.28
CA LEU A 107 -1.41 -4.39 4.22
C LEU A 107 -1.81 -4.85 5.62
N CYS A 108 -2.94 -5.54 5.72
CA CYS A 108 -3.44 -6.08 6.97
C CYS A 108 -3.67 -7.60 6.86
N ALA A 109 -3.63 -8.29 7.99
CA ALA A 109 -4.01 -9.69 8.10
C ALA A 109 -5.51 -9.82 8.38
N ARG A 110 -6.25 -10.55 7.52
CA ARG A 110 -7.65 -10.92 7.82
C ARG A 110 -7.76 -11.85 9.02
N GLU A 111 -6.75 -12.69 9.22
CA GLU A 111 -6.65 -13.67 10.30
C GLU A 111 -5.20 -13.77 10.77
N GLY A 112 -4.97 -13.88 12.09
CA GLY A 112 -3.66 -13.85 12.76
C GLY A 112 -2.74 -15.05 12.49
N SER A 113 -2.50 -15.37 11.23
CA SER A 113 -1.60 -16.44 10.80
C SER A 113 -0.24 -15.87 10.38
N GLU A 114 0.84 -16.57 10.76
CA GLU A 114 2.21 -16.32 10.27
C GLU A 114 2.29 -16.31 8.73
N LEU A 115 1.39 -17.04 8.05
CA LEU A 115 1.30 -17.04 6.59
C LEU A 115 0.90 -15.68 6.02
N ALA A 116 0.13 -14.87 6.75
CA ALA A 116 -0.22 -13.53 6.30
C ALA A 116 1.02 -12.61 6.25
N GLU A 117 1.99 -12.81 7.14
CA GLU A 117 3.26 -12.06 7.12
C GLU A 117 4.13 -12.48 5.93
N VAL A 118 4.20 -13.78 5.64
CA VAL A 118 4.86 -14.30 4.43
C VAL A 118 4.21 -13.72 3.17
N GLU A 119 2.88 -13.74 3.11
CA GLU A 119 2.12 -13.18 2.00
C GLU A 119 2.35 -11.67 1.86
N ALA A 120 2.35 -10.92 2.97
CA ALA A 120 2.59 -9.48 2.94
C ALA A 120 4.01 -9.15 2.44
N GLY A 121 5.00 -10.01 2.69
CA GLY A 121 6.33 -9.90 2.08
C GLY A 121 6.31 -10.11 0.57
N MET A 122 5.55 -11.10 0.07
CA MET A 122 5.37 -11.32 -1.38
C MET A 122 4.70 -10.12 -2.05
N VAL A 123 3.60 -9.63 -1.46
CA VAL A 123 2.90 -8.43 -1.91
C VAL A 123 3.83 -7.21 -1.88
N GLY A 124 4.58 -7.05 -0.80
CA GLY A 124 5.50 -5.93 -0.60
C GLY A 124 6.59 -5.87 -1.68
N GLN A 125 7.16 -7.00 -2.07
CA GLN A 125 8.11 -7.05 -3.18
C GLN A 125 7.43 -6.70 -4.52
N GLY A 126 6.20 -7.15 -4.73
CA GLY A 126 5.38 -6.74 -5.87
C GLY A 126 5.18 -5.22 -5.92
N LEU A 127 4.81 -4.60 -4.80
CA LEU A 127 4.62 -3.15 -4.68
C LEU A 127 5.91 -2.38 -5.01
N TYR A 128 7.06 -2.85 -4.54
CA TYR A 128 8.34 -2.26 -4.89
C TYR A 128 8.63 -2.28 -6.40
N LEU A 129 8.40 -3.43 -7.06
CA LEU A 129 8.67 -3.59 -8.49
C LEU A 129 7.69 -2.78 -9.34
N ALA A 130 6.40 -2.81 -8.99
CA ALA A 130 5.37 -2.05 -9.67
C ALA A 130 5.56 -0.53 -9.49
N ALA A 131 5.91 -0.06 -8.29
CA ALA A 131 6.26 1.35 -8.07
C ALA A 131 7.48 1.74 -8.92
N THR A 132 8.53 0.92 -8.93
CA THR A 132 9.75 1.19 -9.73
C THR A 132 9.43 1.27 -11.23
N SER A 133 8.60 0.38 -11.76
CA SER A 133 8.25 0.37 -13.19
C SER A 133 7.37 1.55 -13.60
N LEU A 134 6.58 2.09 -12.68
CA LEU A 134 5.75 3.29 -12.83
C LEU A 134 6.53 4.60 -12.59
N GLY A 135 7.81 4.54 -12.21
CA GLY A 135 8.57 5.74 -11.83
C GLY A 135 8.12 6.35 -10.49
N LEU A 136 7.51 5.54 -9.61
CA LEU A 136 7.09 5.92 -8.27
C LEU A 136 8.11 5.45 -7.21
N GLY A 137 8.22 6.22 -6.14
CA GLY A 137 9.02 5.89 -4.97
C GLY A 137 8.18 5.22 -3.90
N THR A 138 8.72 4.17 -3.26
CA THR A 138 8.11 3.56 -2.08
C THR A 138 9.14 3.00 -1.11
N VAL A 139 8.73 2.74 0.13
CA VAL A 139 9.50 2.01 1.13
C VAL A 139 8.57 1.18 2.01
N ALA A 140 8.98 -0.03 2.37
CA ALA A 140 8.30 -0.82 3.38
C ALA A 140 8.54 -0.24 4.77
N VAL A 141 7.47 0.01 5.51
CA VAL A 141 7.48 0.42 6.92
C VAL A 141 6.86 -0.71 7.73
N GLY A 142 7.67 -1.38 8.55
CA GLY A 142 7.25 -2.44 9.47
C GLY A 142 7.29 -2.05 10.94
N ALA A 143 7.63 -0.79 11.25
CA ALA A 143 7.67 -0.28 12.62
C ALA A 143 6.57 0.78 12.80
N PHE A 144 5.54 0.42 13.55
CA PHE A 144 4.36 1.25 13.86
C PHE A 144 3.64 0.68 15.09
N TYR A 145 2.68 1.43 15.63
CA TYR A 145 1.74 0.93 16.64
C TYR A 145 0.52 0.31 15.95
N ASP A 146 0.39 -1.02 16.03
CA ASP A 146 -0.66 -1.80 15.34
C ASP A 146 -2.06 -1.24 15.58
N ASP A 147 -2.41 -1.00 16.86
CA ASP A 147 -3.73 -0.50 17.26
C ASP A 147 -4.00 0.92 16.72
N GLU A 148 -2.97 1.76 16.64
CA GLU A 148 -3.13 3.12 16.11
C GLU A 148 -3.31 3.11 14.60
N VAL A 149 -2.57 2.26 13.87
CA VAL A 149 -2.75 2.11 12.42
C VAL A 149 -4.14 1.54 12.13
N ALA A 150 -4.58 0.50 12.85
CA ALA A 150 -5.92 -0.06 12.72
C ALA A 150 -7.01 0.99 13.01
N SER A 151 -6.81 1.82 14.05
CA SER A 151 -7.71 2.93 14.36
C SER A 151 -7.75 4.01 13.28
N VAL A 152 -6.61 4.32 12.64
CA VAL A 152 -6.55 5.25 11.51
C VAL A 152 -7.35 4.73 10.32
N LEU A 153 -7.27 3.43 10.05
CA LEU A 153 -8.02 2.76 8.99
C LEU A 153 -9.50 2.59 9.33
N GLY A 154 -9.85 2.51 10.61
CA GLY A 154 -11.20 2.21 11.09
C GLY A 154 -11.56 0.73 10.97
N VAL A 155 -10.58 -0.16 11.12
CA VAL A 155 -10.74 -1.62 10.96
C VAL A 155 -10.23 -2.38 12.19
N SER A 156 -10.62 -3.63 12.34
CA SER A 156 -10.14 -4.54 13.40
C SER A 156 -8.99 -5.45 12.95
N GLU A 157 -8.59 -5.39 11.68
CA GLU A 157 -7.57 -6.25 11.11
C GLU A 157 -6.16 -5.79 11.51
N ARG A 158 -5.26 -6.73 11.80
CA ARG A 158 -3.89 -6.43 12.25
C ARG A 158 -3.06 -5.89 11.08
N PRO A 159 -2.51 -4.66 11.16
CA PRO A 159 -1.60 -4.15 10.13
C PRO A 159 -0.28 -4.90 10.13
N LEU A 160 0.26 -5.14 8.93
CA LEU A 160 1.51 -5.89 8.71
C LEU A 160 2.60 -5.01 8.10
N TYR A 161 2.22 -4.14 7.16
CA TYR A 161 3.13 -3.20 6.51
C TYR A 161 2.40 -1.93 6.11
N VAL A 162 3.13 -0.82 6.11
CA VAL A 162 2.74 0.44 5.44
C VAL A 162 3.74 0.74 4.32
N PHE A 163 3.23 1.06 3.14
CA PHE A 163 4.00 1.44 1.96
C PHE A 163 3.57 2.85 1.54
N PRO A 164 4.24 3.91 2.03
CA PRO A 164 4.14 5.24 1.43
C PRO A 164 4.55 5.20 -0.05
N VAL A 165 3.78 5.88 -0.89
CA VAL A 165 4.01 5.97 -2.33
C VAL A 165 3.89 7.42 -2.79
N GLY A 166 4.79 7.85 -3.68
CA GLY A 166 4.76 9.17 -4.29
C GLY A 166 5.60 9.23 -5.58
N LYS A 167 5.48 10.35 -6.30
CA LYS A 167 6.33 10.65 -7.48
C LYS A 167 7.79 10.87 -7.03
N ILE A 168 8.75 10.49 -7.87
CA ILE A 168 10.19 10.73 -7.66
C ILE A 168 10.60 11.99 -8.41
#